data_AF-A0A0U1NNS0-F1
#
_entry.id   AF-A0A0U1NNS0-F1
#
_cell.length_a   1.000
_cell.length_b   1.000
_cell.length_c   1.000
_cell.angle_alpha   90.00
_cell.angle_beta   90.00
_cell.angle_gamma   90.00
#
_symmetry.space_group_name_H-M   'P 1'
#
loop_
_entity.id
_entity.type
_entity.pdbx_description
1 polymer ?
#
loop_
_entity_poly.entity_id
_entity_poly.type
_entity_poly.pdbx_seq_one_letter_code
_entity_poly.pdbx_strand_id
1 'polypeptide(L)'
;MTDSMTSLQRTVMIAERTSGASGAAWNRKTVDTSASQHQQLQDVAKEFEAAFLAEFLKQGRAGELAEGMFSSEAGKTFQGMLDVEVARSSSRGLNLGIADAMVQQLSATLPSQGK
;
A
#
# COMPACT_ATOMS: atom_id res chain seq x y z
N MET A 1 18.08 17.99 -33.70
CA MET A 1 19.00 17.34 -32.73
C MET A 1 18.73 17.88 -31.32
N THR A 2 17.50 17.80 -30.80
CA THR A 2 17.12 18.40 -29.50
C THR A 2 16.23 17.52 -28.62
N ASP A 3 15.79 16.35 -29.10
CA ASP A 3 14.86 15.48 -28.35
C ASP A 3 15.53 14.55 -27.31
N SER A 4 16.85 14.29 -27.43
CA SER A 4 17.53 13.34 -26.53
C SER A 4 17.90 13.91 -25.15
N MET A 5 17.82 15.23 -24.94
CA MET A 5 18.17 15.86 -23.65
C MET A 5 16.99 15.93 -22.67
N THR A 6 15.75 15.85 -23.15
CA THR A 6 14.55 15.95 -22.30
C THR A 6 14.09 14.58 -21.75
N SER A 7 14.40 13.47 -22.41
CA SER A 7 14.02 12.12 -21.94
C SER A 7 14.90 11.62 -20.77
N LEU A 8 16.18 12.02 -20.76
CA LEU A 8 17.12 11.67 -19.68
C LEU A 8 16.86 12.48 -18.41
N GLN A 9 16.34 13.70 -18.51
CA GLN A 9 15.92 14.50 -17.35
C GLN A 9 14.63 13.97 -16.70
N ARG A 10 13.72 13.37 -17.48
CA ARG A 10 12.45 12.83 -16.97
C ARG A 10 12.63 11.55 -16.15
N THR A 11 13.65 10.76 -16.47
CA THR A 11 13.97 9.49 -15.80
C THR A 11 14.62 9.73 -14.42
N VAL A 12 15.45 10.78 -14.29
CA VAL A 12 16.11 11.12 -13.02
C VAL A 12 15.14 11.74 -11.99
N MET A 13 14.09 12.42 -12.44
CA MET A 13 13.11 13.10 -11.57
C MET A 13 12.09 12.14 -10.89
N ILE A 14 12.06 10.85 -11.25
CA ILE A 14 11.19 9.84 -10.61
C ILE A 14 11.92 9.16 -9.43
N ALA A 15 13.25 9.19 -9.39
CA ALA A 15 14.04 8.48 -8.37
C ALA A 15 14.09 9.20 -7.00
N GLU A 16 13.92 10.52 -6.95
CA GLU A 16 14.16 11.31 -5.72
C GLU A 16 12.94 11.54 -4.82
N ARG A 17 11.76 11.01 -5.17
CA ARG A 17 10.55 11.19 -4.33
C ARG A 17 10.38 10.15 -3.22
N THR A 18 11.32 9.21 -3.05
CA THR A 18 11.12 8.03 -2.17
C THR A 18 11.86 8.11 -0.84
N SER A 19 12.76 9.06 -0.62
CA SER A 19 13.63 9.08 0.57
C SER A 19 13.09 9.90 1.76
N GLY A 20 11.90 10.49 1.66
CA GLY A 20 11.42 11.48 2.64
C GLY A 20 10.35 11.05 3.65
N ALA A 21 9.67 9.91 3.49
CA ALA A 21 8.58 9.56 4.40
C ALA A 21 8.28 8.05 4.40
N SER A 22 8.94 7.31 5.30
CA SER A 22 8.42 6.01 5.75
C SER A 22 8.85 5.77 7.19
N GLY A 23 8.11 6.38 8.11
CA GLY A 23 8.14 6.00 9.53
C GLY A 23 7.44 4.65 9.82
N ALA A 24 7.01 3.93 8.78
CA ALA A 24 6.44 2.61 8.87
C ALA A 24 7.05 1.73 7.78
N ALA A 25 7.35 0.46 8.13
CA ALA A 25 7.99 -0.55 7.29
C ALA A 25 7.09 -1.08 6.14
N TRP A 26 6.34 -0.18 5.49
CA TRP A 26 5.51 -0.48 4.34
C TRP A 26 6.39 -0.71 3.11
N ASN A 27 6.71 -1.96 2.81
CA ASN A 27 7.32 -2.33 1.53
C ASN A 27 6.25 -2.32 0.43
N ARG A 28 6.08 -1.16 -0.23
CA ARG A 28 5.13 -0.96 -1.33
C ARG A 28 5.44 -1.95 -2.46
N LYS A 29 4.50 -2.86 -2.74
CA LYS A 29 4.60 -3.72 -3.93
C LYS A 29 4.55 -2.83 -5.18
N THR A 30 5.55 -2.95 -6.05
CA THR A 30 5.54 -2.28 -7.35
C THR A 30 4.47 -2.92 -8.23
N VAL A 31 3.60 -2.10 -8.82
CA VAL A 31 2.59 -2.57 -9.77
C VAL A 31 3.28 -3.02 -11.05
N ASP A 32 2.98 -4.24 -11.51
CA ASP A 32 3.46 -4.74 -12.79
C ASP A 32 2.68 -4.05 -13.93
N THR A 33 3.31 -3.07 -14.57
CA THR A 33 2.71 -2.31 -15.67
C THR A 33 2.57 -3.13 -16.96
N SER A 34 3.18 -4.31 -17.05
CA SER A 34 3.05 -5.22 -18.19
C SER A 34 1.82 -6.13 -18.06
N ALA A 35 1.29 -6.29 -16.85
CA ALA A 35 0.08 -7.06 -16.60
C ALA A 35 -1.18 -6.32 -17.10
N SER A 36 -2.29 -7.04 -17.23
CA SER A 36 -3.57 -6.41 -17.61
C SER A 36 -4.02 -5.38 -16.57
N GLN A 37 -4.76 -4.35 -16.99
CA GLN A 37 -5.32 -3.34 -16.07
C GLN A 37 -6.15 -3.98 -14.94
N HIS A 38 -6.82 -5.10 -15.23
CA HIS A 38 -7.57 -5.85 -14.22
C HIS A 38 -6.65 -6.49 -13.16
N GLN A 39 -5.52 -7.07 -13.57
CA GLN A 39 -4.53 -7.63 -12.63
C GLN A 39 -3.88 -6.53 -11.80
N GLN A 40 -3.54 -5.39 -12.42
CA GLN A 40 -3.01 -4.22 -11.71
C GLN A 40 -4.00 -3.71 -10.66
N LEU A 41 -5.29 -3.61 -11.01
CA LEU A 41 -6.37 -3.23 -10.10
C LEU A 41 -6.48 -4.22 -8.93
N GLN A 42 -6.41 -5.52 -9.20
CA GLN A 42 -6.47 -6.55 -8.17
C GLN A 42 -5.28 -6.47 -7.20
N ASP A 43 -4.06 -6.23 -7.71
CA ASP A 43 -2.87 -6.05 -6.87
C ASP A 43 -3.02 -4.84 -5.95
N VAL A 44 -3.44 -3.69 -6.47
CA VAL A 44 -3.63 -2.47 -5.66
C VAL A 44 -4.76 -2.64 -4.65
N ALA A 45 -5.86 -3.29 -5.03
CA ALA A 45 -6.99 -3.53 -4.14
C ALA A 45 -6.60 -4.41 -2.93
N LYS A 46 -5.75 -5.42 -3.13
CA LYS A 46 -5.20 -6.26 -2.04
C LYS A 46 -4.30 -5.48 -1.09
N GLU A 47 -3.47 -4.58 -1.63
CA GLU A 47 -2.63 -3.70 -0.80
C GLU A 47 -3.47 -2.70 0.00
N PHE A 48 -4.58 -2.22 -0.57
CA PHE A 48 -5.52 -1.37 0.15
C PHE A 48 -6.19 -2.10 1.32
N GLU A 49 -6.64 -3.34 1.12
CA GLU A 49 -7.23 -4.16 2.19
C GLU A 49 -6.22 -4.42 3.33
N ALA A 50 -4.95 -4.67 2.99
CA ALA A 50 -3.88 -4.75 3.98
C ALA A 50 -3.69 -3.43 4.73
N ALA A 51 -3.70 -2.29 4.05
CA ALA A 51 -3.56 -0.97 4.70
C ALA A 51 -4.74 -0.67 5.64
N PHE A 52 -5.95 -1.02 5.22
CA PHE A 52 -7.14 -0.91 6.04
C PHE A 52 -7.02 -1.78 7.30
N LEU A 53 -6.60 -3.04 7.16
CA LEU A 53 -6.44 -3.93 8.31
C LEU A 53 -5.36 -3.44 9.28
N ALA A 54 -4.24 -2.92 8.78
CA ALA A 54 -3.22 -2.32 9.63
C ALA A 54 -3.76 -1.13 10.45
N GLU A 55 -4.54 -0.24 9.83
CA GLU A 55 -5.17 0.87 10.53
C GLU A 55 -6.23 0.37 11.52
N PHE A 56 -7.01 -0.64 11.15
CA PHE A 56 -7.98 -1.27 12.06
C PHE A 56 -7.31 -1.83 13.33
N LEU A 57 -6.20 -2.56 13.17
CA LEU A 57 -5.41 -3.10 14.29
C LEU A 57 -4.83 -1.99 15.17
N LYS A 58 -4.31 -0.93 14.54
CA LYS A 58 -3.81 0.25 15.23
C LYS A 58 -4.90 0.95 16.05
N GLN A 59 -6.08 1.16 15.47
CA GLN A 59 -7.21 1.77 16.17
C GLN A 59 -7.75 0.89 17.30
N GLY A 60 -7.78 -0.44 17.09
CA GLY A 60 -8.17 -1.41 18.12
C GLY A 60 -7.32 -1.29 19.39
N ARG A 61 -6.02 -1.02 19.27
CA ARG A 61 -5.14 -0.76 20.43
C ARG A 61 -5.13 0.69 20.90
N ALA A 62 -5.44 1.66 20.04
CA ALA A 62 -5.63 3.05 20.48
C ALA A 62 -6.83 3.20 21.44
N GLY A 63 -7.78 2.25 21.42
CA GLY A 63 -8.88 2.15 22.38
C GLY A 63 -8.49 1.57 23.75
N GLU A 64 -7.27 1.03 23.92
CA GLU A 64 -6.78 0.61 25.23
C GLU A 64 -6.43 1.85 26.07
N LEU A 65 -6.93 1.91 27.32
CA LEU A 65 -6.62 2.96 28.31
C LEU A 65 -5.16 2.91 28.82
N ALA A 66 -4.25 2.33 28.04
CA ALA A 66 -2.88 2.12 28.40
C ALA A 66 -2.03 3.30 27.95
N GLU A 67 -2.22 4.45 28.59
CA GLU A 67 -1.11 5.36 28.88
C GLU A 67 -0.30 4.75 30.04
N GLY A 68 0.09 3.48 29.86
CA GLY A 68 0.89 2.73 30.81
C GLY A 68 2.36 3.04 30.60
N MET A 69 3.15 2.85 31.65
CA MET A 69 4.61 3.08 31.75
C MET A 69 5.49 2.48 30.62
N PHE A 70 4.91 1.78 29.64
CA PHE A 70 5.55 1.14 28.48
C PHE A 70 5.31 1.88 27.15
N SER A 71 4.73 3.08 27.16
CA SER A 71 4.41 3.88 25.97
C SER A 71 5.62 4.53 25.26
N SER A 72 6.78 3.88 25.28
CA SER A 72 7.99 4.42 24.63
C SER A 72 7.80 4.58 23.12
N GLU A 73 8.40 5.61 22.54
CA GLU A 73 8.35 5.85 21.09
C GLU A 73 8.90 4.65 20.30
N ALA A 74 9.98 4.02 20.78
CA ALA A 74 10.53 2.81 20.17
C ALA A 74 9.53 1.65 20.17
N GLY A 75 8.77 1.47 21.26
CA GLY A 75 7.71 0.47 21.36
C GLY A 75 6.57 0.74 20.38
N LYS A 76 6.15 2.00 20.22
CA LYS A 76 5.14 2.41 19.23
C LYS A 76 5.59 2.12 17.80
N THR A 77 6.87 2.40 17.48
CA THR A 77 7.44 2.08 16.16
C THR A 77 7.44 0.57 15.90
N PHE A 78 7.92 -0.24 16.86
CA PHE A 78 7.91 -1.69 16.72
C PHE A 78 6.50 -2.25 16.54
N GLN A 79 5.55 -1.77 17.34
CA GLN A 79 4.15 -2.16 17.24
C GLN A 79 3.56 -1.79 15.88
N GLY A 80 3.88 -0.61 15.35
CA GLY A 80 3.47 -0.19 14.01
C GLY A 80 4.04 -1.11 12.91
N MET A 81 5.30 -1.54 13.04
CA MET A 81 5.86 -2.52 12.11
C MET A 81 5.17 -3.89 12.20
N LEU A 82 4.83 -4.33 13.42
CA LEU A 82 4.11 -5.58 13.64
C LEU A 82 2.72 -5.56 13.00
N ASP A 83 1.98 -4.45 13.12
CA ASP A 83 0.66 -4.33 12.47
C ASP A 83 0.74 -4.48 10.96
N VAL A 84 1.75 -3.86 10.35
CA VAL A 84 1.97 -3.92 8.91
C VAL A 84 2.24 -5.36 8.47
N GLU A 85 3.08 -6.09 9.21
CA GLU A 85 3.36 -7.49 8.87
C GLU A 85 2.16 -8.41 9.11
N VAL A 86 1.42 -8.21 10.21
CA VAL A 86 0.18 -8.95 10.47
C VAL A 86 -0.84 -8.68 9.38
N ALA A 87 -1.03 -7.43 8.97
CA ALA A 87 -1.98 -7.08 7.93
C ALA A 87 -1.57 -7.65 6.55
N ARG A 88 -0.28 -7.56 6.20
CA ARG A 88 0.28 -8.10 4.95
C ARG A 88 0.26 -9.62 4.88
N SER A 89 0.51 -10.30 6.00
CA SER A 89 0.42 -11.76 6.07
C SER A 89 -1.04 -12.23 6.04
N SER A 90 -1.93 -11.47 6.69
CA SER A 90 -3.36 -11.75 6.72
C SER A 90 -4.04 -11.53 5.37
N SER A 91 -3.66 -10.54 4.56
CA SER A 91 -4.26 -10.34 3.22
C SER A 91 -4.08 -11.54 2.27
N ARG A 92 -3.24 -12.52 2.63
CA ARG A 92 -3.09 -13.80 1.91
C ARG A 92 -4.00 -14.92 2.42
N GLY A 93 -4.52 -14.83 3.65
CA GLY A 93 -5.28 -15.92 4.30
C GLY A 93 -6.63 -15.52 4.88
N LEU A 94 -6.83 -14.24 5.18
CA LEU A 94 -8.07 -13.61 5.63
C LEU A 94 -8.52 -12.63 4.55
N ASN A 95 -9.56 -13.00 3.81
CA ASN A 95 -10.19 -12.12 2.83
C ASN A 95 -11.36 -11.39 3.53
N LEU A 96 -11.27 -10.06 3.65
CA LEU A 96 -12.33 -9.24 4.24
C LEU A 96 -13.40 -8.83 3.21
N GLY A 97 -13.17 -9.16 1.93
CA GLY A 97 -14.06 -8.86 0.81
C GLY A 97 -13.94 -7.42 0.30
N ILE A 98 -13.06 -6.60 0.89
CA ILE A 98 -12.92 -5.19 0.50
C ILE A 98 -12.18 -5.11 -0.83
N ALA A 99 -11.10 -5.89 -0.98
CA ALA A 99 -10.36 -5.95 -2.24
C ALA A 99 -11.25 -6.41 -3.40
N ASP A 100 -12.09 -7.43 -3.16
CA ASP A 100 -13.00 -7.96 -4.17
C ASP A 100 -14.10 -6.95 -4.54
N ALA A 101 -14.70 -6.27 -3.55
CA ALA A 101 -15.67 -5.22 -3.79
C ALA A 101 -15.07 -4.04 -4.58
N MET A 102 -13.82 -3.66 -4.29
CA MET A 102 -13.10 -2.64 -5.06
C MET A 102 -12.89 -3.07 -6.50
N VAL A 103 -12.43 -4.30 -6.73
CA VAL A 103 -12.26 -4.84 -8.10
C VAL A 103 -13.60 -4.87 -8.83
N GLN A 104 -14.66 -5.35 -8.19
CA GLN A 104 -15.99 -5.40 -8.79
C GLN A 104 -16.49 -4.01 -9.18
N GLN A 105 -16.35 -3.01 -8.31
CA GLN A 105 -16.81 -1.65 -8.58
C GLN A 105 -15.97 -0.92 -9.63
N LEU A 106 -14.65 -1.08 -9.58
CA LEU A 106 -13.73 -0.31 -10.42
C LEU A 106 -13.48 -0.98 -11.78
N SER A 107 -13.57 -2.30 -11.87
CA SER A 107 -13.44 -3.03 -13.15
C SER A 107 -14.50 -2.60 -14.16
N ALA A 108 -15.70 -2.25 -13.70
CA ALA A 108 -16.79 -1.74 -14.54
C ALA A 108 -16.44 -0.41 -15.24
N THR A 109 -15.46 0.33 -14.71
CA THR A 109 -15.00 1.62 -15.24
C THR A 109 -13.69 1.51 -16.02
N LEU A 110 -13.08 0.31 -16.08
CA LEU A 110 -11.86 0.12 -16.84
C LEU A 110 -12.16 0.31 -18.33
N PRO A 111 -11.39 1.15 -19.04
CA PRO A 111 -11.58 1.33 -20.47
C PRO A 111 -11.42 -0.04 -21.15
N SER A 112 -12.46 -0.47 -21.89
CA SER A 112 -12.31 -1.64 -22.75
C SER A 112 -11.16 -1.33 -23.68
N GLN A 113 -10.12 -2.16 -23.67
CA GLN A 113 -8.95 -2.01 -24.54
C GLN A 113 -9.44 -1.97 -26.00
N GLY A 114 -9.68 -0.77 -26.51
CA GLY A 114 -10.07 -0.52 -27.88
C GLY A 114 -8.88 -0.85 -28.75
N LYS A 115 -9.11 -1.71 -29.74
CA LYS A 115 -8.16 -1.95 -30.85
C LYS A 115 -7.96 -0.68 -31.65
#